data_AF-A0A4Z0GY03-F1
#
_entry.id   AF-A0A4Z0GY03-F1
#
_cell.length_a   1.000
_cell.length_b   1.000
_cell.length_c   1.000
_cell.angle_alpha   90.00
_cell.angle_beta   90.00
_cell.angle_gamma   90.00
#
_symmetry.space_group_name_H-M   'P 1'
#
loop_
_entity.id
_entity.type
_entity.pdbx_description
1 polymer ?
#
loop_
_entity_poly.entity_id
_entity_poly.type
_entity_poly.pdbx_seq_one_letter_code
_entity_poly.pdbx_strand_id
1 'polypeptide(L)' 'MKEIIFALLTGLVVGIVFALLKLPIPAPPAAAGVVGIVGIYLGFKLVAWVSPMLTHIIK' A
#
# COMPACT_ATOMS: atom_id res chain seq x y z
N MET A 1 -0.85 8.84 12.13
CA MET A 1 -2.03 9.41 11.43
C MET A 1 -1.65 10.59 10.55
N LYS A 2 -0.85 11.55 11.06
CA LYS A 2 -0.33 12.68 10.27
C LYS A 2 0.40 12.21 9.01
N GLU A 3 1.16 11.13 9.13
CA GLU A 3 1.92 10.48 8.07
C GLU A 3 1.02 9.95 6.94
N ILE A 4 -0.15 9.40 7.28
CA ILE A 4 -1.13 8.90 6.31
C ILE A 4 -1.71 10.06 5.50
N ILE A 5 -2.06 11.15 6.18
CA ILE A 5 -2.59 12.35 5.56
C ILE A 5 -1.54 12.97 4.63
N PHE A 6 -0.29 13.10 5.07
CA PHE A 6 0.79 13.61 4.22
C PHE A 6 1.12 12.68 3.06
N ALA A 7 1.11 11.36 3.23
CA ALA A 7 1.31 10.41 2.14
C ALA A 7 0.21 10.52 1.07
N LEU A 8 -1.05 10.68 1.49
CA LEU A 8 -2.19 10.87 0.59
C LEU A 8 -2.08 12.20 -0.16
N LEU A 9 -1.78 13.29 0.54
CA LEU A 9 -1.63 14.61 -0.07
C LEU A 9 -0.45 14.64 -1.06
N THR A 10 0.70 14.10 -0.68
CA THR A 10 1.85 14.00 -1.58
C THR A 10 1.51 13.16 -2.81
N GLY A 11 0.88 12.00 -2.65
CA GLY A 11 0.46 11.15 -3.77
C GLY A 11 -0.51 11.87 -4.72
N LEU A 12 -1.47 12.62 -4.17
CA LEU A 12 -2.41 13.41 -4.93
C LEU A 12 -1.70 14.53 -5.72
N VAL A 13 -0.84 15.30 -5.08
CA VAL A 13 -0.11 16.40 -5.73
C VAL A 13 0.81 15.87 -6.84
N VAL A 14 1.55 14.79 -6.57
CA VAL A 14 2.41 14.14 -7.57
C VAL A 14 1.57 13.64 -8.75
N GLY A 15 0.43 12.98 -8.49
CA GLY A 15 -0.47 12.51 -9.53
C GLY A 15 -0.99 13.65 -10.42
N ILE A 16 -1.42 14.77 -9.82
CA ILE A 16 -1.88 15.95 -10.56
C ILE A 16 -0.76 16.53 -11.41
N VAL A 17 0.43 16.74 -10.86
CA VAL A 17 1.57 17.30 -11.60
C VAL A 17 1.93 16.43 -12.80
N PHE A 18 2.01 15.12 -12.62
CA PHE A 18 2.36 14.20 -13.71
C PHE A 18 1.28 14.12 -14.78
N ALA A 19 0.00 14.15 -14.39
CA ALA A 19 -1.11 14.21 -15.33
C ALA A 19 -1.11 15.50 -16.15
N LEU A 20 -0.87 16.65 -15.51
CA LEU A 20 -0.79 17.96 -16.17
C LEU A 20 0.38 18.04 -17.16
N LEU A 21 1.53 17.50 -16.77
CA LEU A 21 2.73 17.46 -17.62
C LEU A 21 2.72 16.30 -18.64
N LYS A 22 1.68 15.45 -18.64
CA LYS A 22 1.58 14.24 -19.48
C LYS A 22 2.80 13.32 -19.35
N LEU A 23 3.40 13.28 -18.16
CA LEU A 23 4.54 12.41 -17.88
C LEU A 23 4.05 11.00 -17.53
N PRO A 24 4.85 9.96 -17.82
CA PRO A 24 4.55 8.62 -17.34
C PRO A 24 4.49 8.63 -15.81
N ILE A 25 3.39 8.13 -15.24
CA ILE A 25 3.21 8.10 -13.79
C ILE A 25 4.22 7.15 -13.12
N PRO A 26 4.80 7.53 -11.97
CA PRO A 26 5.75 6.69 -11.24
C PRO A 26 5.06 5.58 -10.43
N ALA A 27 3.75 5.71 -10.21
CA ALA A 27 2.93 4.73 -9.50
C ALA A 27 2.52 3.57 -10.43
N PRO A 28 2.13 2.39 -9.89
CA PRO A 28 1.63 1.29 -10.70
C PRO A 28 0.51 1.75 -11.64
N PRO A 29 0.69 1.62 -12.97
CA PRO A 29 -0.25 2.23 -13.94
C PRO A 29 -1.57 1.45 -14.05
N ALA A 30 -1.59 0.20 -13.61
CA ALA A 30 -2.77 -0.64 -13.62
C ALA A 30 -3.37 -0.77 -12.22
N ALA A 31 -4.70 -0.78 -12.14
CA ALA A 31 -5.43 -1.07 -10.90
C ALA A 31 -4.96 -2.39 -10.25
N ALA A 32 -4.60 -3.38 -11.07
CA ALA A 32 -4.03 -4.65 -10.61
C ALA A 32 -2.75 -4.48 -9.77
N GLY A 33 -1.89 -3.52 -10.11
CA GLY A 33 -0.66 -3.25 -9.35
C GLY A 33 -0.96 -2.67 -7.96
N VAL A 34 -1.94 -1.76 -7.87
CA VAL A 34 -2.38 -1.17 -6.60
C VAL A 34 -3.01 -2.25 -5.70
N VAL A 35 -3.89 -3.09 -6.27
CA VAL A 35 -4.51 -4.21 -5.54
C VAL A 35 -3.44 -5.21 -5.07
N GLY A 36 -2.40 -5.47 -5.87
CA GLY A 36 -1.27 -6.30 -5.48
C GLY A 36 -0.53 -5.79 -4.23
N ILE A 37 -0.22 -4.48 -4.18
CA ILE A 37 0.43 -3.86 -3.01
C ILE A 37 -0.45 -3.99 -1.76
N VAL A 38 -1.76 -3.76 -1.89
CA VAL A 38 -2.71 -3.94 -0.79
C VAL A 38 -2.73 -5.40 -0.31
N GLY A 39 -2.78 -6.36 -1.24
CA GLY A 39 -2.75 -7.78 -0.93
C GLY A 39 -1.49 -8.21 -0.17
N ILE A 40 -0.31 -7.71 -0.57
CA ILE A 40 0.96 -7.96 0.12
C ILE A 40 0.90 -7.45 1.58
N TYR A 41 0.42 -6.22 1.79
CA TYR A 41 0.30 -5.65 3.13
C TYR A 41 -0.68 -6.43 4.01
N LEU A 42 -1.84 -6.81 3.46
CA LEU A 42 -2.83 -7.62 4.17
C LEU A 42 -2.28 -9.01 4.53
N GLY A 43 -1.58 -9.67 3.61
CA GLY A 43 -0.92 -10.95 3.86
C GLY A 43 0.09 -10.88 5.01
N PHE A 44 0.94 -9.84 5.02
CA PHE A 44 1.88 -9.59 6.12
C PHE A 44 1.16 -9.40 7.46
N LYS A 45 0.09 -8.60 7.49
CA LYS A 45 -0.70 -8.36 8.71
C LYS A 45 -1.43 -9.62 9.18
N LEU A 46 -1.91 -10.44 8.26
CA LEU A 46 -2.58 -11.71 8.55
C LEU A 46 -1.60 -12.68 9.23
N VAL A 47 -0.39 -12.84 8.72
CA VAL A 47 0.63 -13.68 9.36
C VAL A 47 0.98 -13.14 10.75
N ALA A 48 1.13 -11.82 10.90
CA ALA A 48 1.39 -11.21 12.21
C ALA A 48 0.26 -11.48 13.22
N TRP A 49 -0.99 -11.59 12.76
CA TRP A 49 -2.14 -11.89 13.60
C TRP A 49 -2.29 -13.39 13.93
N VAL A 50 -1.98 -14.27 12.98
CA VAL A 50 -2.08 -15.74 13.15
C VAL A 50 -0.88 -16.31 13.91
N SER A 51 0.31 -15.74 13.75
CA SER A 51 1.55 -16.17 14.42
C SER A 51 1.42 -16.40 15.94
N PRO A 52 0.79 -15.51 16.74
CA PRO A 52 0.59 -15.76 18.16
C PRO A 52 -0.32 -16.95 18.45
N MET A 53 -1.34 -17.22 17.63
CA MET A 53 -2.22 -18.40 17.79
C MET A 53 -1.47 -19.69 17.44
N LEU A 54 -0.68 -19.68 16.37
CA LEU A 54 0.13 -20.82 15.95
C LEU A 54 1.18 -21.18 17.01
N THR A 55 1.77 -20.19 17.67
CA THR A 55 2.75 -20.38 18.74
C THR A 55 2.16 -21.09 19.97
N HIS A 56 0.87 -20.90 20.26
CA HIS A 56 0.17 -21.57 21.36
C HIS A 56 -0.23 -23.02 21.06
N ILE A 57 -0.26 -23.43 19.79
CA ILE A 57 -0.60 -24.79 19.38
C ILE A 57 0.65 -25.68 19.31
N ILE A 58 1.82 -25.08 19.05
CA ILE A 58 3.09 -25.79 18.85
C ILE A 58 3.86 -25.98 20.18
N LYS A 59 3.58 -25.18 21.21
CA LYS A 59 4.04 -25.41 22.59
C LYS A 59 3.06 -26.29 23.34
#